data_AF-A0A6N7PLV2-F1
#
_entry.id   AF-A0A6N7PLV2-F1
#
_cell.length_a   1.000
_cell.length_b   1.000
_cell.length_c   1.000
_cell.angle_alpha   90.00
_cell.angle_beta   90.00
_cell.angle_gamma   90.00
#
_symmetry.space_group_name_H-M   'P 1'
#
loop_
_entity.id
_entity.type
_entity.pdbx_description
1 polymer ?
#
loop_
_entity_poly.entity_id
_entity_poly.type
_entity_poly.pdbx_seq_one_letter_code
_entity_poly.pdbx_strand_id
1 'polypeptide(L)'
;MSSIETALAREDSSGVEMALVPLRLGGFSCKVILLEGEDKLSARFEAKGSADWVEVTVLPRGAPGPVFRRLACCSVRYRGALAARTPERREEVSRLVMAVAASIDALLERNPGRTLAEALGRAREGGRLVFGRDGLRALLSPEIVEGAPAASGFSLVDVYPSSYLQKSHDGGLELVLDFRRESDARRLLLLVGRRDDTKPAFATTAHFSIKHLALGAADPPGADELRALVAFVLQLRDHAGLDVVFPDILSDVAPALLPPAASDEGEPSAGDEVLNLAIDADCGQSCAFCSIKETAPPEDGGDRVLARLFADLESNRRRGVRAVRINGYDPLAHSRILDVLRRARDLGYRTAHVFSPCTRLADPAFCDEVLAALPEDTRFHVPLYSTSPAAHDRIVGREGAHARVLRAIDNLLARVPAGSVWILCVATREGALELEGVARFAAERGLSFFPHMPYPSFESRADRYFSSAPRMTDVAEAMAGALARGVRLNVQGVVPCVVFRRMRDGAVPPRAWLDAPAERPPLPGTEYRDARFRHRAGEAEHAAFHASAIPCPHEARCVLASACPGEVLRSYAELHGLSELRPVSLRELVDAS
;
A
#
# COMPACT_ATOMS: atom_id res chain seq x y z
N MET A 1 15.25 -47.24 38.91
CA MET A 1 15.61 -45.89 39.37
C MET A 1 16.65 -45.33 38.43
N SER A 2 16.35 -44.15 37.87
CA SER A 2 17.22 -43.15 37.24
C SER A 2 18.10 -43.55 36.05
N SER A 3 17.76 -43.04 34.85
CA SER A 3 18.59 -42.09 34.06
C SER A 3 18.17 -42.05 32.58
N ILE A 4 17.05 -41.37 32.28
CA ILE A 4 16.75 -40.80 30.95
C ILE A 4 16.05 -39.46 31.18
N GLU A 5 16.81 -38.49 31.67
CA GLU A 5 16.45 -37.07 31.66
C GLU A 5 17.72 -36.33 31.24
N THR A 6 17.54 -35.23 30.50
CA THR A 6 18.56 -34.27 30.02
C THR A 6 19.11 -34.50 28.61
N ALA A 7 18.30 -34.13 27.59
CA ALA A 7 18.81 -33.61 26.30
C ALA A 7 17.70 -32.91 25.48
N LEU A 8 16.91 -32.01 26.09
CA LEU A 8 15.98 -31.12 25.37
C LEU A 8 15.90 -29.76 26.09
N ALA A 9 16.95 -28.96 25.93
CA ALA A 9 17.03 -27.53 26.25
C ALA A 9 18.39 -27.06 25.70
N ARG A 10 18.61 -25.97 24.97
CA ARG A 10 17.85 -24.78 24.56
C ARG A 10 18.69 -24.15 23.44
N GLU A 11 18.10 -23.77 22.32
CA GLU A 11 18.64 -22.75 21.42
C GLU A 11 17.47 -21.83 20.98
N ASP A 12 17.65 -20.54 21.23
CA ASP A 12 16.86 -19.36 20.85
C ASP A 12 15.34 -19.38 21.02
N SER A 13 14.88 -18.84 22.16
CA SER A 13 13.48 -18.44 22.37
C SER A 13 13.38 -16.93 22.62
N SER A 14 13.24 -16.17 21.53
CA SER A 14 12.65 -14.83 21.53
C SER A 14 11.31 -14.90 20.77
N GLY A 15 10.20 -14.72 21.51
CA GLY A 15 8.88 -14.39 20.94
C GLY A 15 7.90 -15.55 20.74
N VAL A 16 6.77 -15.44 21.43
CA VAL A 16 5.47 -16.14 21.23
C VAL A 16 5.42 -17.62 21.64
N GLU A 17 4.94 -17.83 22.87
CA GLU A 17 4.75 -19.10 23.58
C GLU A 17 3.52 -19.90 23.09
N MET A 18 3.30 -19.97 21.77
CA MET A 18 2.29 -20.83 21.16
C MET A 18 2.71 -21.38 19.79
N ALA A 19 3.87 -22.03 19.70
CA ALA A 19 4.08 -23.06 18.68
C ALA A 19 3.54 -24.41 19.19
N LEU A 20 2.21 -24.51 19.38
CA LEU A 20 1.56 -25.72 19.92
C LEU A 20 1.68 -26.93 18.98
N VAL A 21 1.85 -26.67 17.69
CA VAL A 21 2.24 -27.65 16.70
C VAL A 21 3.61 -27.22 16.17
N PRO A 22 4.66 -28.07 16.22
CA PRO A 22 5.94 -27.73 15.61
C PRO A 22 5.71 -27.46 14.13
N LEU A 23 6.12 -26.29 13.64
CA LEU A 23 6.04 -25.97 12.20
C LEU A 23 7.16 -26.66 11.41
N ARG A 24 8.21 -27.09 12.09
CA ARG A 24 9.30 -27.89 11.52
C ARG A 24 9.86 -28.82 12.59
N LEU A 25 10.13 -30.07 12.21
CA LEU A 25 10.85 -31.02 13.08
C LEU A 25 11.66 -31.98 12.21
N GLY A 26 12.97 -32.02 12.43
CA GLY A 26 13.87 -32.79 11.57
C GLY A 26 13.78 -32.33 10.11
N GLY A 27 13.68 -33.26 9.17
CA GLY A 27 13.50 -32.99 7.75
C GLY A 27 12.09 -32.58 7.33
N PHE A 28 11.12 -32.60 8.25
CA PHE A 28 9.70 -32.37 7.96
C PHE A 28 9.28 -30.91 8.21
N SER A 29 8.54 -30.34 7.26
CA SER A 29 7.91 -29.02 7.33
C SER A 29 6.40 -29.14 7.36
N CYS A 30 5.74 -28.39 8.24
CA CYS A 30 4.29 -28.34 8.34
C CYS A 30 3.73 -27.59 7.12
N LYS A 31 2.81 -28.23 6.41
CA LYS A 31 2.14 -27.66 5.22
C LYS A 31 0.72 -27.20 5.51
N VAL A 32 0.04 -27.89 6.42
CA VAL A 32 -1.36 -27.65 6.75
C VAL A 32 -1.58 -27.96 8.22
N ILE A 33 -2.30 -27.09 8.92
CA ILE A 33 -2.91 -27.38 10.21
C ILE A 33 -4.40 -27.08 10.06
N LEU A 34 -5.24 -28.05 10.42
CA LEU A 34 -6.68 -28.00 10.25
C LEU A 34 -7.36 -28.30 11.58
N LEU A 35 -8.24 -27.40 12.02
CA LEU A 35 -9.10 -27.61 13.18
C LEU A 35 -10.52 -27.95 12.71
N GLU A 36 -10.88 -29.22 12.80
CA GLU A 36 -12.19 -29.74 12.39
C GLU A 36 -13.15 -29.74 13.59
N GLY A 37 -14.10 -28.80 13.61
CA GLY A 37 -15.03 -28.63 14.72
C GLY A 37 -14.31 -28.18 16.00
N GLU A 38 -14.69 -28.77 17.13
CA GLU A 38 -14.19 -28.40 18.46
C GLU A 38 -13.07 -29.31 18.98
N ASP A 39 -12.94 -30.51 18.44
CA ASP A 39 -12.24 -31.61 19.13
C ASP A 39 -11.20 -32.35 18.27
N LYS A 40 -11.07 -32.00 16.98
CA LYS A 40 -10.15 -32.69 16.07
C LYS A 40 -9.17 -31.72 15.44
N LEU A 41 -7.87 -31.92 15.71
CA LEU A 41 -6.78 -31.17 15.08
C LEU A 41 -5.98 -32.11 14.19
N SER A 42 -5.77 -31.74 12.92
CA SER A 42 -4.92 -32.47 11.98
C SER A 42 -3.77 -31.59 11.53
N ALA A 43 -2.55 -32.09 11.54
CA ALA A 43 -1.36 -31.39 11.05
C ALA A 43 -0.62 -32.25 10.03
N ARG A 44 -0.46 -31.75 8.80
CA ARG A 44 0.23 -32.44 7.69
C ARG A 44 1.63 -31.88 7.52
N PHE A 45 2.59 -32.79 7.44
CA PHE A 45 4.00 -32.55 7.31
C PHE A 45 4.56 -33.21 6.06
N GLU A 46 5.49 -32.55 5.39
CA GLU A 46 6.18 -33.08 4.21
C GLU A 46 7.68 -32.87 4.34
N ALA A 47 8.47 -33.90 3.98
CA ALA A 47 9.92 -33.83 4.07
C ALA A 47 10.54 -33.22 2.82
N LYS A 48 11.42 -32.26 3.04
CA LYS A 48 12.03 -31.46 1.95
C LYS A 48 12.74 -32.34 0.93
N GLY A 49 12.43 -32.15 -0.35
CA GLY A 49 13.08 -32.86 -1.45
C GLY A 49 12.71 -34.35 -1.56
N SER A 50 11.62 -34.78 -0.92
CA SER A 50 11.13 -36.16 -0.99
C SER A 50 9.61 -36.19 -1.17
N ALA A 51 9.07 -37.36 -1.52
CA ALA A 51 7.63 -37.61 -1.52
C ALA A 51 7.09 -38.01 -0.13
N ASP A 52 7.93 -37.96 0.91
CA ASP A 52 7.56 -38.39 2.26
C ASP A 52 6.60 -37.38 2.88
N TRP A 53 5.47 -37.87 3.39
CA TRP A 53 4.50 -37.05 4.13
C TRP A 53 3.90 -37.80 5.31
N VAL A 54 3.55 -37.05 6.34
CA VAL A 54 2.92 -37.55 7.58
C VAL A 54 1.81 -36.59 7.98
N GLU A 55 0.62 -37.10 8.23
CA GLU A 55 -0.47 -36.35 8.84
C GLU A 55 -0.72 -36.90 10.24
N VAL A 56 -0.65 -36.02 11.24
CA VAL A 56 -0.89 -36.31 12.64
C VAL A 56 -2.26 -35.76 13.02
N THR A 57 -3.14 -36.61 13.57
CA THR A 57 -4.47 -36.21 14.03
C THR A 57 -4.55 -36.39 15.54
N VAL A 58 -4.83 -35.30 16.27
CA VAL A 58 -5.09 -35.30 17.71
C VAL A 58 -6.60 -35.21 17.96
N LEU A 59 -7.07 -36.04 18.87
CA LEU A 59 -8.48 -36.24 19.22
C LEU A 59 -8.65 -36.24 20.75
N PRO A 60 -9.88 -36.13 21.28
CA PRO A 60 -10.11 -36.27 22.71
C PRO A 60 -9.70 -37.67 23.18
N ARG A 61 -9.28 -37.78 24.45
CA ARG A 61 -8.83 -39.07 25.02
C ARG A 61 -9.80 -40.22 24.82
N GLY A 62 -11.10 -39.96 24.82
CA GLY A 62 -12.17 -40.97 24.67
C GLY A 62 -12.53 -41.33 23.22
N ALA A 63 -11.84 -40.80 22.21
CA ALA A 63 -12.24 -40.98 20.82
C ALA A 63 -12.28 -42.48 20.41
N PRO A 64 -13.35 -42.95 19.75
CA PRO A 64 -13.52 -44.35 19.34
C PRO A 64 -12.67 -44.67 18.11
N GLY A 65 -12.21 -45.91 17.99
CA GLY A 65 -11.41 -46.40 16.86
C GLY A 65 -9.90 -46.54 17.16
N PRO A 66 -9.11 -47.05 16.21
CA PRO A 66 -7.68 -47.30 16.40
C PRO A 66 -6.93 -45.99 16.60
N VAL A 67 -6.00 -45.95 17.56
CA VAL A 67 -5.14 -44.81 17.85
C VAL A 67 -3.71 -45.28 17.95
N PHE A 68 -2.75 -44.45 17.56
CA PHE A 68 -1.33 -44.75 17.73
C PHE A 68 -0.95 -44.76 19.20
N ARG A 69 -1.40 -43.74 19.94
CA ARG A 69 -1.16 -43.62 21.38
C ARG A 69 -2.27 -42.83 22.06
N ARG A 70 -2.58 -43.19 23.30
CA ARG A 70 -3.40 -42.38 24.22
C ARG A 70 -2.47 -41.73 25.24
N LEU A 71 -2.60 -40.42 25.41
CA LEU A 71 -1.87 -39.62 26.40
C LEU A 71 -2.81 -39.25 27.56
N ALA A 72 -2.43 -38.29 28.42
CA ALA A 72 -3.18 -37.96 29.63
C ALA A 72 -4.54 -37.31 29.30
N CYS A 73 -4.59 -36.45 28.29
CA CYS A 73 -5.75 -35.65 27.94
C CYS A 73 -6.23 -35.89 26.49
N CYS A 74 -5.39 -36.45 25.61
CA CYS A 74 -5.73 -36.67 24.21
C CYS A 74 -5.40 -38.08 23.70
N SER A 75 -5.81 -38.35 22.46
CA SER A 75 -5.41 -39.51 21.66
C SER A 75 -4.84 -39.05 20.33
N VAL A 76 -3.79 -39.71 19.86
CA VAL A 76 -3.16 -39.37 18.58
C VAL A 76 -3.28 -40.52 17.58
N ARG A 77 -3.57 -40.16 16.33
CA ARG A 77 -3.48 -41.00 15.14
C ARG A 77 -2.46 -40.38 14.19
N TYR A 78 -1.91 -41.19 13.30
CA TYR A 78 -1.19 -40.66 12.16
C TYR A 78 -1.38 -41.55 10.95
N ARG A 79 -1.23 -40.97 9.77
CA ARG A 79 -1.11 -41.66 8.49
C ARG A 79 0.00 -40.98 7.68
N GLY A 80 0.56 -41.67 6.70
CA GLY A 80 1.63 -41.09 5.89
C GLY A 80 2.17 -42.05 4.85
N ALA A 81 2.97 -41.52 3.93
CA ALA A 81 3.74 -42.29 2.97
C ALA A 81 5.22 -41.96 3.14
N LEU A 82 6.06 -42.99 3.14
CA LEU A 82 7.52 -42.86 3.20
C LEU A 82 8.11 -43.63 2.01
N ALA A 83 8.92 -42.94 1.20
CA ALA A 83 9.65 -43.48 0.07
C ALA A 83 10.63 -44.58 0.51
N ALA A 84 11.28 -44.40 1.67
CA ALA A 84 12.12 -45.41 2.31
C ALA A 84 11.66 -45.65 3.76
N ARG A 85 11.33 -46.90 4.10
CA ARG A 85 10.86 -47.29 5.44
C ARG A 85 12.00 -47.77 6.34
N THR A 86 13.11 -47.02 6.39
CA THR A 86 14.26 -47.35 7.25
C THR A 86 13.93 -47.15 8.74
N PRO A 87 14.64 -47.81 9.66
CA PRO A 87 14.45 -47.62 11.10
C PRO A 87 14.58 -46.15 11.52
N GLU A 88 15.57 -45.43 10.99
CA GLU A 88 15.86 -44.02 11.31
C GLU A 88 14.69 -43.12 10.89
N ARG A 89 14.11 -43.36 9.70
CA ARG A 89 12.96 -42.61 9.21
C ARG A 89 11.71 -42.89 10.05
N ARG A 90 11.49 -44.13 10.48
CA ARG A 90 10.39 -44.48 11.39
C ARG A 90 10.54 -43.78 12.74
N GLU A 91 11.77 -43.71 13.26
CA GLU A 91 12.06 -43.00 14.50
C GLU A 91 11.82 -41.49 14.37
N GLU A 92 12.23 -40.88 13.26
CA GLU A 92 11.94 -39.48 12.94
C GLU A 92 10.44 -39.20 12.90
N VAL A 93 9.65 -40.05 12.22
CA VAL A 93 8.18 -39.94 12.20
C VAL A 93 7.59 -40.12 13.60
N SER A 94 8.06 -41.10 14.37
CA SER A 94 7.60 -41.31 15.74
C SER A 94 7.86 -40.09 16.63
N ARG A 95 9.04 -39.47 16.52
CA ARG A 95 9.38 -38.23 17.23
C ARG A 95 8.45 -37.09 16.82
N LEU A 96 8.15 -36.94 15.52
CA LEU A 96 7.20 -35.94 15.02
C LEU A 96 5.79 -36.13 15.59
N VAL A 97 5.25 -37.34 15.46
CA VAL A 97 3.90 -37.68 15.97
C VAL A 97 3.81 -37.41 17.47
N MET A 98 4.82 -37.84 18.22
CA MET A 98 4.85 -37.65 19.68
C MET A 98 5.05 -36.19 20.09
N ALA A 99 5.84 -35.41 19.35
CA ALA A 99 6.03 -33.99 19.63
C ALA A 99 4.71 -33.22 19.48
N VAL A 100 3.97 -33.43 18.38
CA VAL A 100 2.65 -32.82 18.18
C VAL A 100 1.68 -33.27 19.29
N ALA A 101 1.62 -34.57 19.57
CA ALA A 101 0.71 -35.10 20.58
C ALA A 101 0.99 -34.56 21.97
N ALA A 102 2.26 -34.55 22.39
CA ALA A 102 2.67 -34.09 23.72
C ALA A 102 2.40 -32.59 23.94
N SER A 103 2.63 -31.76 22.91
CA SER A 103 2.33 -30.33 22.99
C SER A 103 0.84 -30.06 23.21
N ILE A 104 -0.03 -30.78 22.49
CA ILE A 104 -1.49 -30.66 22.64
C ILE A 104 -1.95 -31.26 23.97
N ASP A 105 -1.38 -32.38 24.41
CA ASP A 105 -1.70 -33.00 25.69
C ASP A 105 -1.41 -32.05 26.86
N ALA A 106 -0.22 -31.44 26.88
CA ALA A 106 0.18 -30.46 27.89
C ALA A 106 -0.68 -29.19 27.85
N LEU A 107 -1.16 -28.79 26.67
CA LEU A 107 -2.10 -27.68 26.54
C LEU A 107 -3.45 -28.00 27.19
N LEU A 108 -4.01 -29.18 26.90
CA LEU A 108 -5.28 -29.64 27.45
C LEU A 108 -5.18 -29.87 28.96
N GLU A 109 -4.04 -30.35 29.44
CA GLU A 109 -3.77 -30.51 30.87
C GLU A 109 -3.80 -29.18 31.62
N ARG A 110 -3.24 -28.11 31.02
CA ARG A 110 -3.31 -26.73 31.55
C ARG A 110 -4.72 -26.12 31.48
N ASN A 111 -5.63 -26.72 30.71
CA ASN A 111 -6.98 -26.21 30.45
C ASN A 111 -8.05 -27.27 30.68
N PRO A 112 -8.19 -27.80 31.92
CA PRO A 112 -9.08 -28.90 32.20
C PRO A 112 -10.55 -28.54 31.89
N GLY A 113 -11.25 -29.45 31.21
CA GLY A 113 -12.66 -29.31 30.86
C GLY A 113 -12.95 -28.46 29.61
N ARG A 114 -11.92 -27.91 28.96
CA ARG A 114 -12.05 -27.21 27.68
C ARG A 114 -12.02 -28.19 26.50
N THR A 115 -12.69 -27.82 25.41
CA THR A 115 -12.52 -28.50 24.10
C THR A 115 -11.11 -28.25 23.56
N LEU A 116 -10.73 -28.98 22.51
CA LEU A 116 -9.44 -28.74 21.87
C LEU A 116 -9.35 -27.33 21.30
N ALA A 117 -10.40 -26.85 20.62
CA ALA A 117 -10.45 -25.49 20.08
C ALA A 117 -10.36 -24.41 21.18
N GLU A 118 -11.06 -24.59 22.30
CA GLU A 118 -11.02 -23.65 23.43
C GLU A 118 -9.67 -23.61 24.14
N ALA A 119 -9.03 -24.77 24.28
CA ALA A 119 -7.68 -24.85 24.83
C ALA A 119 -6.66 -24.19 23.90
N LEU A 120 -6.89 -24.25 22.58
CA LEU A 120 -6.11 -23.55 21.56
C LEU A 120 -6.39 -22.04 21.51
N GLY A 121 -7.44 -21.55 22.17
CA GLY A 121 -7.76 -20.11 22.26
C GLY A 121 -9.02 -19.67 21.52
N ARG A 122 -9.87 -20.58 21.00
CA ARG A 122 -11.18 -20.23 20.44
C ARG A 122 -12.10 -19.70 21.54
N ALA A 123 -12.70 -18.53 21.33
CA ALA A 123 -13.73 -17.97 22.20
C ALA A 123 -15.08 -18.66 21.96
N ARG A 124 -15.84 -18.94 23.02
CA ARG A 124 -17.21 -19.50 22.93
C ARG A 124 -18.27 -18.46 22.59
N GLU A 125 -18.02 -17.20 22.95
CA GLU A 125 -19.01 -16.13 22.81
C GLU A 125 -19.11 -15.70 21.35
N GLY A 126 -20.34 -15.54 20.86
CA GLY A 126 -20.58 -14.90 19.58
C GLY A 126 -20.11 -13.45 19.64
N GLY A 127 -19.35 -13.02 18.65
CA GLY A 127 -18.85 -11.67 18.51
C GLY A 127 -19.27 -11.07 17.18
N ARG A 128 -19.25 -9.74 17.07
CA ARG A 128 -19.39 -9.05 15.79
C ARG A 128 -18.03 -8.50 15.37
N LEU A 129 -17.60 -8.84 14.16
CA LEU A 129 -16.36 -8.37 13.56
C LEU A 129 -16.68 -7.59 12.28
N VAL A 130 -16.13 -6.39 12.14
CA VAL A 130 -16.10 -5.69 10.85
C VAL A 130 -14.85 -6.14 10.11
N PHE A 131 -15.03 -6.76 8.94
CA PHE A 131 -13.91 -7.18 8.10
C PHE A 131 -13.23 -5.94 7.54
N GLY A 132 -11.95 -5.79 7.85
CA GLY A 132 -11.14 -4.63 7.54
C GLY A 132 -9.76 -4.83 8.15
N ARG A 133 -8.84 -3.90 7.91
CA ARG A 133 -7.44 -3.99 8.37
C ARG A 133 -7.33 -4.33 9.87
N ASP A 134 -8.05 -3.59 10.70
CA ASP A 134 -7.98 -3.76 12.16
C ASP A 134 -8.70 -5.03 12.63
N GLY A 135 -9.81 -5.40 12.00
CA GLY A 135 -10.51 -6.64 12.29
C GLY A 135 -9.64 -7.87 11.98
N LEU A 136 -8.94 -7.86 10.84
CA LEU A 136 -8.03 -8.94 10.47
C LEU A 136 -6.80 -8.98 11.37
N ARG A 137 -6.23 -7.84 11.75
CA ARG A 137 -5.15 -7.77 12.76
C ARG A 137 -5.58 -8.33 14.11
N ALA A 138 -6.80 -8.01 14.56
CA ALA A 138 -7.35 -8.56 15.80
C ALA A 138 -7.50 -10.08 15.72
N LEU A 139 -7.93 -10.62 14.58
CA LEU A 139 -7.97 -12.06 14.34
C LEU A 139 -6.60 -12.73 14.25
N LEU A 140 -5.51 -11.99 14.00
CA LEU A 140 -4.15 -12.54 13.93
C LEU A 140 -3.38 -12.44 15.26
N SER A 141 -3.77 -11.50 16.14
CA SER A 141 -3.10 -11.21 17.42
C SER A 141 -3.56 -12.13 18.57
N PRO A 142 -2.66 -12.69 19.41
CA PRO A 142 -1.28 -12.27 19.58
C PRO A 142 -0.23 -13.11 18.83
N GLU A 143 -0.61 -14.13 18.06
CA GLU A 143 0.33 -15.06 17.43
C GLU A 143 1.06 -14.43 16.24
N ILE A 144 0.38 -13.55 15.51
CA ILE A 144 0.94 -12.79 14.40
C ILE A 144 0.65 -11.32 14.65
N VAL A 145 1.68 -10.60 15.07
CA VAL A 145 1.63 -9.17 15.35
C VAL A 145 2.53 -8.44 14.37
N GLU A 146 2.06 -7.30 13.87
CA GLU A 146 2.84 -6.46 12.96
C GLU A 146 4.16 -6.03 13.58
N GLY A 147 5.25 -6.17 12.81
CA GLY A 147 6.61 -5.86 13.23
C GLY A 147 7.26 -6.89 14.15
N ALA A 148 6.54 -7.92 14.61
CA ALA A 148 7.09 -9.01 15.41
C ALA A 148 7.48 -10.22 14.54
N PRO A 149 8.52 -10.98 14.90
CA PRO A 149 8.82 -12.26 14.26
C PRO A 149 7.65 -13.23 14.40
N ALA A 150 7.23 -13.80 13.29
CA ALA A 150 6.29 -14.90 13.17
C ALA A 150 7.06 -16.20 12.83
N ALA A 151 6.54 -17.04 11.93
CA ALA A 151 7.17 -18.30 11.56
C ALA A 151 8.36 -18.13 10.60
N SER A 152 9.40 -18.98 10.74
CA SER A 152 10.48 -19.15 9.77
C SER A 152 11.25 -17.86 9.38
N GLY A 153 11.34 -16.92 10.32
CA GLY A 153 12.02 -15.63 10.13
C GLY A 153 11.22 -14.63 9.30
N PHE A 154 9.92 -14.85 9.10
CA PHE A 154 9.02 -13.84 8.56
C PHE A 154 8.45 -12.97 9.67
N SER A 155 8.25 -11.69 9.39
CA SER A 155 7.42 -10.79 10.20
C SER A 155 6.29 -10.24 9.34
N LEU A 156 5.11 -10.05 9.95
CA LEU A 156 4.02 -9.33 9.31
C LEU A 156 4.41 -7.86 9.24
N VAL A 157 4.53 -7.31 8.05
CA VAL A 157 4.90 -5.91 7.85
C VAL A 157 3.67 -5.03 7.80
N ASP A 158 2.60 -5.50 7.17
CA ASP A 158 1.37 -4.74 7.05
C ASP A 158 0.17 -5.59 6.62
N VAL A 159 -1.02 -5.00 6.78
CA VAL A 159 -2.29 -5.50 6.26
C VAL A 159 -2.95 -4.38 5.44
N TYR A 160 -3.27 -4.61 4.17
CA TYR A 160 -3.84 -3.57 3.29
C TYR A 160 -4.73 -4.13 2.17
N PRO A 161 -5.70 -3.38 1.62
CA PRO A 161 -6.54 -3.83 0.50
C PRO A 161 -5.78 -4.34 -0.75
N SER A 162 -6.26 -5.43 -1.34
CA SER A 162 -5.69 -6.06 -2.54
C SER A 162 -5.87 -5.28 -3.82
N SER A 163 -6.82 -4.32 -3.84
CA SER A 163 -7.00 -3.35 -4.91
C SER A 163 -5.72 -2.55 -5.20
N TYR A 164 -4.75 -2.57 -4.28
CA TYR A 164 -3.42 -1.96 -4.45
C TYR A 164 -2.42 -2.82 -5.23
N LEU A 165 -2.65 -4.14 -5.36
CA LEU A 165 -1.75 -5.05 -6.07
C LEU A 165 -2.32 -5.55 -7.39
N GLN A 166 -3.64 -5.70 -7.46
CA GLN A 166 -4.34 -6.11 -8.66
C GLN A 166 -5.51 -5.16 -8.89
N LYS A 167 -5.77 -4.82 -10.16
CA LYS A 167 -7.04 -4.26 -10.59
C LYS A 167 -8.13 -5.33 -10.41
N SER A 168 -8.51 -5.60 -9.16
CA SER A 168 -9.58 -6.54 -8.84
C SER A 168 -10.91 -5.85 -9.14
N HIS A 169 -11.65 -6.41 -10.09
CA HIS A 169 -12.93 -5.90 -10.59
C HIS A 169 -14.14 -6.55 -9.90
N ASP A 170 -13.93 -7.39 -8.89
CA ASP A 170 -15.00 -8.26 -8.33
C ASP A 170 -15.74 -7.66 -7.11
N GLY A 171 -15.58 -6.35 -6.85
CA GLY A 171 -16.43 -5.57 -5.92
C GLY A 171 -16.33 -5.92 -4.42
N GLY A 172 -15.65 -6.99 -4.03
CA GLY A 172 -15.46 -7.38 -2.63
C GLY A 172 -14.13 -6.89 -2.04
N LEU A 173 -14.14 -6.42 -0.79
CA LEU A 173 -12.93 -6.13 -0.04
C LEU A 173 -12.12 -7.44 0.18
N GLU A 174 -10.93 -7.49 -0.39
CA GLU A 174 -9.90 -8.50 -0.09
C GLU A 174 -8.70 -7.78 0.52
N LEU A 175 -8.16 -8.30 1.62
CA LEU A 175 -6.99 -7.74 2.32
C LEU A 175 -5.76 -8.61 2.05
N VAL A 176 -4.62 -7.97 1.90
CA VAL A 176 -3.29 -8.56 1.74
C VAL A 176 -2.59 -8.53 3.08
N LEU A 177 -2.08 -9.67 3.52
CA LEU A 177 -1.10 -9.82 4.58
C LEU A 177 0.29 -9.84 3.93
N ASP A 178 1.09 -8.79 4.18
CA ASP A 178 2.45 -8.67 3.62
C ASP A 178 3.49 -9.10 4.63
N PHE A 179 4.12 -10.24 4.37
CA PHE A 179 5.17 -10.78 5.21
C PHE A 179 6.54 -10.55 4.56
N ARG A 180 7.52 -10.13 5.35
CA ARG A 180 8.92 -10.03 4.92
C ARG A 180 9.81 -10.96 5.72
N ARG A 181 10.71 -11.64 5.03
CA ARG A 181 11.70 -12.51 5.64
C ARG A 181 12.92 -11.71 6.07
N GLU A 182 13.27 -11.75 7.35
CA GLU A 182 14.35 -10.94 7.94
C GLU A 182 15.72 -11.22 7.31
N SER A 183 15.99 -12.47 6.94
CA SER A 183 17.32 -12.88 6.44
C SER A 183 17.64 -12.37 5.03
N ASP A 184 16.64 -12.14 4.18
CA ASP A 184 16.85 -11.88 2.75
C ASP A 184 15.83 -10.90 2.12
N ALA A 185 15.00 -10.26 2.94
CA ALA A 185 13.97 -9.29 2.54
C ALA A 185 12.94 -9.80 1.51
N ARG A 186 12.88 -11.12 1.23
CA ARG A 186 11.86 -11.66 0.32
C ARG A 186 10.47 -11.54 0.92
N ARG A 187 9.51 -11.25 0.05
CA ARG A 187 8.10 -11.04 0.41
C ARG A 187 7.28 -12.32 0.22
N LEU A 188 6.30 -12.51 1.08
CA LEU A 188 5.21 -13.46 0.92
C LEU A 188 3.89 -12.72 1.12
N LEU A 189 3.00 -12.79 0.14
CA LEU A 189 1.73 -12.06 0.14
C LEU A 189 0.56 -13.04 0.20
N LEU A 190 -0.25 -12.96 1.26
CA LEU A 190 -1.44 -13.79 1.42
C LEU A 190 -2.68 -12.91 1.31
N LEU A 191 -3.65 -13.28 0.47
CA LEU A 191 -4.92 -12.57 0.41
C LEU A 191 -5.94 -13.26 1.31
N VAL A 192 -6.70 -12.45 2.05
CA VAL A 192 -7.85 -12.87 2.85
C VAL A 192 -9.05 -12.10 2.32
N GLY A 193 -10.08 -12.83 1.91
CA GLY A 193 -11.31 -12.24 1.38
C GLY A 193 -12.53 -12.97 1.90
N ARG A 194 -13.73 -12.46 1.59
CA ARG A 194 -14.98 -13.19 1.83
C ARG A 194 -14.90 -14.59 1.22
N ARG A 195 -15.38 -15.58 1.97
CA ARG A 195 -15.41 -16.97 1.54
C ARG A 195 -16.17 -17.09 0.22
N ASP A 196 -15.48 -17.70 -0.73
CA ASP A 196 -15.98 -18.04 -2.05
C ASP A 196 -15.45 -19.43 -2.39
N ASP A 197 -16.31 -20.43 -2.20
CA ASP A 197 -15.99 -21.84 -2.45
C ASP A 197 -15.90 -22.16 -3.96
N THR A 198 -16.24 -21.22 -4.84
CA THR A 198 -16.10 -21.38 -6.30
C THR A 198 -14.70 -21.06 -6.80
N LYS A 199 -13.92 -20.32 -6.01
CA LYS A 199 -12.56 -19.89 -6.36
C LYS A 199 -11.51 -20.71 -5.61
N PRO A 200 -10.34 -20.97 -6.22
CA PRO A 200 -9.28 -21.69 -5.54
C PRO A 200 -8.74 -20.87 -4.37
N ALA A 201 -8.63 -21.52 -3.21
CA ALA A 201 -7.99 -21.02 -2.01
C ALA A 201 -7.13 -22.14 -1.42
N PHE A 202 -5.98 -21.80 -0.81
CA PHE A 202 -5.17 -22.84 -0.16
C PHE A 202 -5.72 -23.21 1.23
N ALA A 203 -6.52 -22.33 1.82
CA ALA A 203 -7.27 -22.58 3.04
C ALA A 203 -8.57 -21.77 3.04
N THR A 204 -9.59 -22.31 3.71
CA THR A 204 -10.87 -21.62 3.96
C THR A 204 -11.23 -21.74 5.43
N THR A 205 -11.97 -20.75 5.92
CA THR A 205 -12.49 -20.68 7.29
C THR A 205 -14.03 -20.61 7.24
N ALA A 206 -14.69 -20.23 8.34
CA ALA A 206 -16.15 -20.05 8.31
C ALA A 206 -16.57 -18.96 7.32
N HIS A 207 -15.86 -17.83 7.30
CA HIS A 207 -16.20 -16.64 6.54
C HIS A 207 -15.13 -16.18 5.54
N PHE A 208 -13.92 -16.75 5.55
CA PHE A 208 -12.82 -16.32 4.67
C PHE A 208 -12.32 -17.38 3.68
N SER A 209 -11.90 -16.90 2.51
CA SER A 209 -11.03 -17.62 1.59
C SER A 209 -9.62 -17.03 1.67
N ILE A 210 -8.61 -17.89 1.83
CA ILE A 210 -7.21 -17.48 1.96
C ILE A 210 -6.42 -17.95 0.74
N LYS A 211 -5.82 -17.00 0.03
CA LYS A 211 -5.09 -17.21 -1.24
C LYS A 211 -3.64 -16.77 -1.10
N HIS A 212 -2.79 -17.26 -2.00
CA HIS A 212 -1.41 -16.85 -2.10
C HIS A 212 -1.22 -16.08 -3.43
N LEU A 213 -0.58 -14.92 -3.37
CA LEU A 213 -0.23 -14.14 -4.56
C LEU A 213 1.18 -14.47 -5.02
N ALA A 214 1.31 -15.22 -6.12
CA ALA A 214 2.59 -15.49 -6.74
C ALA A 214 3.02 -14.30 -7.63
N LEU A 215 4.11 -13.62 -7.25
CA LEU A 215 4.71 -12.54 -8.06
C LEU A 215 5.75 -13.06 -9.08
N GLY A 216 5.56 -14.28 -9.60
CA GLY A 216 6.44 -14.91 -10.59
C GLY A 216 7.79 -15.43 -10.06
N ALA A 217 8.13 -15.22 -8.79
CA ALA A 217 9.30 -15.80 -8.13
C ALA A 217 8.95 -17.09 -7.39
N ALA A 218 9.93 -17.98 -7.20
CA ALA A 218 9.77 -19.16 -6.36
C ALA A 218 9.55 -18.77 -4.90
N ASP A 219 8.69 -19.53 -4.21
CA ASP A 219 8.37 -19.29 -2.79
C ASP A 219 9.64 -19.19 -1.93
N PRO A 220 9.73 -18.18 -1.05
CA PRO A 220 10.83 -18.08 -0.11
C PRO A 220 10.82 -19.29 0.86
N PRO A 221 12.00 -19.78 1.31
CA PRO A 221 12.08 -20.84 2.31
C PRO A 221 11.30 -20.46 3.57
N GLY A 222 10.44 -21.37 4.04
CA GLY A 222 9.57 -21.11 5.19
C GLY A 222 8.16 -20.65 4.82
N ALA A 223 7.85 -20.43 3.53
CA ALA A 223 6.55 -19.94 3.09
C ALA A 223 5.40 -20.89 3.43
N ASP A 224 5.60 -22.21 3.32
CA ASP A 224 4.58 -23.20 3.67
C ASP A 224 4.26 -23.18 5.17
N GLU A 225 5.30 -23.10 6.02
CA GLU A 225 5.15 -23.02 7.46
C GLU A 225 4.36 -21.76 7.87
N LEU A 226 4.64 -20.63 7.23
CA LEU A 226 3.92 -19.39 7.46
C LEU A 226 2.47 -19.46 6.95
N ARG A 227 2.23 -20.04 5.77
CA ARG A 227 0.87 -20.27 5.24
C ARG A 227 0.05 -21.16 6.17
N ALA A 228 0.65 -22.24 6.67
CA ALA A 228 0.01 -23.14 7.63
C ALA A 228 -0.35 -22.43 8.93
N LEU A 229 0.56 -21.60 9.47
CA LEU A 229 0.31 -20.81 10.67
C LEU A 229 -0.83 -19.81 10.48
N VAL A 230 -0.78 -18.99 9.42
CA VAL A 230 -1.82 -17.98 9.14
C VAL A 230 -3.19 -18.64 8.97
N ALA A 231 -3.27 -19.71 8.17
CA ALA A 231 -4.50 -20.44 7.98
C ALA A 231 -5.05 -21.01 9.30
N PHE A 232 -4.18 -21.55 10.14
CA PHE A 232 -4.57 -22.10 11.43
C PHE A 232 -5.11 -21.04 12.40
N VAL A 233 -4.40 -19.92 12.56
CA VAL A 233 -4.82 -18.82 13.43
C VAL A 233 -6.18 -18.28 13.00
N LEU A 234 -6.38 -18.10 11.69
CA LEU A 234 -7.67 -17.65 11.17
C LEU A 234 -8.77 -18.71 11.37
N GLN A 235 -8.53 -20.00 11.10
CA GLN A 235 -9.52 -21.07 11.37
C GLN A 235 -9.91 -21.17 12.85
N LEU A 236 -8.97 -20.91 13.75
CA LEU A 236 -9.20 -20.98 15.18
C LEU A 236 -10.23 -19.91 15.62
N ARG A 237 -10.14 -18.71 15.04
CA ARG A 237 -10.87 -17.52 15.48
C ARG A 237 -12.05 -17.15 14.60
N ASP A 238 -12.02 -17.55 13.34
CA ASP A 238 -13.13 -17.41 12.41
C ASP A 238 -13.97 -18.68 12.40
N HIS A 239 -14.97 -18.70 13.28
CA HIS A 239 -15.90 -19.81 13.46
C HIS A 239 -17.33 -19.34 13.19
N ALA A 240 -18.26 -20.30 13.03
CA ALA A 240 -19.66 -20.03 12.67
C ALA A 240 -20.45 -19.18 13.69
N GLY A 241 -19.91 -18.97 14.90
CA GLY A 241 -20.50 -18.11 15.93
C GLY A 241 -20.10 -16.63 15.81
N LEU A 242 -19.14 -16.31 14.95
CA LEU A 242 -18.68 -14.95 14.69
C LEU A 242 -19.53 -14.31 13.59
N ASP A 243 -20.19 -13.18 13.87
CA ASP A 243 -20.88 -12.39 12.86
C ASP A 243 -19.89 -11.45 12.15
N VAL A 244 -19.53 -11.78 10.91
CA VAL A 244 -18.57 -11.00 10.11
C VAL A 244 -19.30 -10.10 9.12
N VAL A 245 -19.17 -8.79 9.32
CA VAL A 245 -19.70 -7.77 8.42
C VAL A 245 -18.63 -7.41 7.39
N PHE A 246 -18.94 -7.61 6.10
CA PHE A 246 -18.08 -7.20 4.99
C PHE A 246 -18.51 -5.82 4.47
N PRO A 247 -17.74 -4.76 4.73
CA PRO A 247 -17.97 -3.45 4.12
C PRO A 247 -17.80 -3.52 2.60
N ASP A 248 -18.58 -2.71 1.88
CA ASP A 248 -18.31 -2.37 0.47
C ASP A 248 -16.93 -1.68 0.38
N ILE A 249 -16.21 -1.77 -0.75
CA ILE A 249 -14.83 -1.29 -0.91
C ILE A 249 -14.68 0.21 -0.53
N LEU A 250 -15.76 0.99 -0.65
CA LEU A 250 -15.84 2.40 -0.27
C LEU A 250 -16.11 2.66 1.23
N SER A 251 -16.56 1.65 1.97
CA SER A 251 -16.95 1.75 3.38
C SER A 251 -15.84 1.39 4.38
N ASP A 252 -14.61 1.21 3.91
CA ASP A 252 -13.42 1.19 4.78
C ASP A 252 -13.15 2.56 5.42
N VAL A 253 -13.97 3.60 5.14
CA VAL A 253 -13.95 4.95 5.74
C VAL A 253 -14.88 5.04 6.97
N ALA A 254 -14.35 4.56 8.11
CA ALA A 254 -14.80 4.74 9.51
C ALA A 254 -16.16 4.13 9.95
N PRO A 255 -16.27 3.64 11.21
CA PRO A 255 -17.54 3.24 11.78
C PRO A 255 -18.31 4.46 12.34
N ALA A 256 -19.59 4.53 11.97
CA ALA A 256 -20.70 5.20 12.66
C ALA A 256 -20.62 6.73 12.87
N LEU A 257 -21.43 7.45 12.07
CA LEU A 257 -22.23 8.67 12.39
C LEU A 257 -22.22 9.70 11.24
N LEU A 258 -22.79 9.40 10.07
CA LEU A 258 -23.30 10.44 9.15
C LEU A 258 -24.48 9.90 8.32
N PRO A 259 -25.56 10.67 8.10
CA PRO A 259 -26.59 10.37 7.09
C PRO A 259 -26.02 10.56 5.67
N PRO A 260 -26.63 9.96 4.63
CA PRO A 260 -26.07 10.00 3.28
C PRO A 260 -25.98 11.44 2.76
N ALA A 261 -24.80 11.80 2.27
CA ALA A 261 -24.62 13.01 1.48
C ALA A 261 -25.41 12.85 0.17
N ALA A 262 -26.28 13.81 -0.13
CA ALA A 262 -26.92 13.90 -1.43
C ALA A 262 -25.84 14.19 -2.48
N SER A 263 -25.62 13.25 -3.40
CA SER A 263 -24.82 13.47 -4.60
C SER A 263 -25.69 14.23 -5.61
N ASP A 264 -25.44 15.52 -5.73
CA ASP A 264 -26.02 16.37 -6.76
C ASP A 264 -24.87 16.98 -7.56
N GLU A 265 -24.32 16.25 -8.54
CA GLU A 265 -23.36 16.82 -9.49
C GLU A 265 -23.61 16.25 -10.90
N GLY A 266 -23.91 17.16 -11.83
CA GLY A 266 -24.24 16.87 -13.21
C GLY A 266 -23.05 16.34 -14.02
N GLU A 267 -23.36 15.55 -15.05
CA GLU A 267 -22.37 14.99 -15.96
C GLU A 267 -21.48 16.09 -16.57
N PRO A 268 -20.14 15.99 -16.46
CA PRO A 268 -19.24 16.96 -17.06
C PRO A 268 -19.40 16.94 -18.58
N SER A 269 -19.44 18.14 -19.17
CA SER A 269 -19.45 18.27 -20.63
C SER A 269 -18.13 17.72 -21.19
N ALA A 270 -18.19 17.01 -22.33
CA ALA A 270 -17.02 16.39 -22.97
C ALA A 270 -15.89 17.37 -23.36
N GLY A 271 -16.11 18.69 -23.21
CA GLY A 271 -15.11 19.74 -23.45
C GLY A 271 -14.00 19.80 -22.41
N ASP A 272 -14.26 19.37 -21.16
CA ASP A 272 -13.33 19.53 -20.02
C ASP A 272 -12.66 18.21 -19.59
N GLU A 273 -12.96 17.10 -20.27
CA GLU A 273 -12.32 15.80 -19.99
C GLU A 273 -10.85 15.78 -20.43
N VAL A 274 -10.00 15.14 -19.62
CA VAL A 274 -8.57 14.91 -19.89
C VAL A 274 -8.28 13.42 -19.87
N LEU A 275 -7.67 12.90 -20.95
CA LEU A 275 -7.14 11.53 -20.95
C LEU A 275 -5.83 11.49 -20.15
N ASN A 276 -5.79 10.75 -19.04
CA ASN A 276 -4.54 10.43 -18.36
C ASN A 276 -3.93 9.15 -18.94
N LEU A 277 -3.05 9.31 -19.93
CA LEU A 277 -2.35 8.22 -20.61
C LEU A 277 -1.11 7.81 -19.79
N ALA A 278 -1.23 6.71 -19.03
CA ALA A 278 -0.14 6.16 -18.22
C ALA A 278 0.81 5.27 -19.04
N ILE A 279 2.09 5.64 -19.06
CA ILE A 279 3.19 4.97 -19.75
C ILE A 279 4.30 4.68 -18.73
N ASP A 280 4.35 3.44 -18.25
CA ASP A 280 5.22 3.02 -17.14
C ASP A 280 6.56 2.47 -17.65
N ALA A 281 7.21 3.25 -18.53
CA ALA A 281 8.55 2.93 -19.02
C ALA A 281 9.61 3.09 -17.92
N ASP A 282 10.76 2.42 -18.07
CA ASP A 282 11.77 2.39 -17.02
C ASP A 282 12.36 3.78 -16.74
N CYS A 283 12.08 4.29 -15.53
CA CYS A 283 12.59 5.57 -15.08
C CYS A 283 13.96 5.39 -14.45
N GLY A 284 14.94 6.19 -14.82
CA GLY A 284 16.28 6.05 -14.25
C GLY A 284 16.48 6.66 -12.85
N GLN A 285 15.40 7.07 -12.17
CA GLN A 285 15.41 7.62 -10.80
C GLN A 285 14.81 6.61 -9.79
N SER A 286 15.16 6.75 -8.51
CA SER A 286 14.60 5.96 -7.40
C SER A 286 14.21 6.90 -6.26
N CYS A 287 13.24 7.77 -6.53
CA CYS A 287 12.88 8.85 -5.62
C CYS A 287 12.46 8.34 -4.24
N ALA A 288 12.89 9.03 -3.17
CA ALA A 288 12.68 8.65 -1.78
C ALA A 288 11.19 8.56 -1.36
N PHE A 289 10.27 9.05 -2.18
CA PHE A 289 8.82 9.11 -1.94
C PHE A 289 7.99 8.34 -2.97
N CYS A 290 8.60 7.77 -4.02
CA CYS A 290 7.88 7.13 -5.12
C CYS A 290 7.93 5.61 -4.99
N SER A 291 6.80 4.97 -4.66
CA SER A 291 6.71 3.50 -4.51
C SER A 291 6.05 2.78 -5.68
N ILE A 292 5.65 3.49 -6.73
CA ILE A 292 4.89 2.89 -7.84
C ILE A 292 5.66 1.74 -8.55
N LYS A 293 6.99 1.83 -8.63
CA LYS A 293 7.85 0.77 -9.19
C LYS A 293 7.89 -0.51 -8.36
N GLU A 294 7.55 -0.41 -7.08
CA GLU A 294 7.55 -1.54 -6.15
C GLU A 294 6.26 -2.37 -6.28
N THR A 295 5.21 -1.79 -6.87
CA THR A 295 3.90 -2.45 -7.08
C THR A 295 3.65 -2.83 -8.53
N ALA A 296 4.15 -2.06 -9.49
CA ALA A 296 4.07 -2.39 -10.92
C ALA A 296 5.45 -2.32 -11.58
N PRO A 297 6.02 -3.44 -12.07
CA PRO A 297 7.28 -3.42 -12.81
C PRO A 297 7.18 -2.54 -14.06
N PRO A 298 8.23 -1.77 -14.40
CA PRO A 298 8.23 -1.02 -15.65
C PRO A 298 8.18 -1.95 -16.86
N GLU A 299 7.42 -1.57 -17.89
CA GLU A 299 7.39 -2.29 -19.17
C GLU A 299 7.44 -1.31 -20.34
N ASP A 300 8.40 -1.50 -21.26
CA ASP A 300 8.32 -0.87 -22.58
C ASP A 300 7.30 -1.60 -23.45
N GLY A 301 7.33 -2.94 -23.41
CA GLY A 301 6.35 -3.81 -24.05
C GLY A 301 6.23 -3.70 -25.57
N GLY A 302 7.09 -2.89 -26.22
CA GLY A 302 7.19 -2.76 -27.68
C GLY A 302 5.85 -2.51 -28.36
N ASP A 303 5.62 -3.20 -29.48
CA ASP A 303 4.43 -3.01 -30.31
C ASP A 303 3.12 -3.34 -29.58
N ARG A 304 3.13 -4.25 -28.59
CA ARG A 304 1.94 -4.60 -27.80
C ARG A 304 1.46 -3.40 -26.97
N VAL A 305 2.37 -2.77 -26.22
CA VAL A 305 2.04 -1.59 -25.41
C VAL A 305 1.73 -0.41 -26.32
N LEU A 306 2.48 -0.21 -27.40
CA LEU A 306 2.21 0.84 -28.37
C LEU A 306 0.78 0.75 -28.95
N ALA A 307 0.35 -0.45 -29.37
CA ALA A 307 -0.99 -0.68 -29.88
C ALA A 307 -2.08 -0.35 -28.83
N ARG A 308 -1.84 -0.68 -27.55
CA ARG A 308 -2.73 -0.32 -26.45
C ARG A 308 -2.85 1.21 -26.30
N LEU A 309 -1.71 1.91 -26.26
CA LEU A 309 -1.67 3.37 -26.14
C LEU A 309 -2.39 4.07 -27.30
N PHE A 310 -2.23 3.55 -28.53
CA PHE A 310 -2.95 4.07 -29.70
C PHE A 310 -4.46 3.85 -29.59
N ALA A 311 -4.89 2.67 -29.13
CA ALA A 311 -6.30 2.38 -28.92
C ALA A 311 -6.92 3.32 -27.85
N ASP A 312 -6.21 3.58 -26.76
CA ASP A 312 -6.64 4.51 -25.70
C ASP A 312 -6.80 5.93 -26.25
N LEU A 313 -5.80 6.43 -27.00
CA LEU A 313 -5.87 7.74 -27.67
C LEU A 313 -7.06 7.84 -28.63
N GLU A 314 -7.20 6.87 -29.54
CA GLU A 314 -8.26 6.89 -30.54
C GLU A 314 -9.66 6.87 -29.93
N SER A 315 -9.88 5.98 -28.96
CA SER A 315 -11.19 5.81 -28.36
C SER A 315 -11.61 7.05 -27.56
N ASN A 316 -10.69 7.64 -26.79
CA ASN A 316 -10.97 8.89 -26.08
C ASN A 316 -11.19 10.07 -27.06
N ARG A 317 -10.49 10.10 -28.19
CA ARG A 317 -10.73 11.11 -29.23
C ARG A 317 -12.12 10.98 -29.86
N ARG A 318 -12.56 9.75 -30.17
CA ARG A 318 -13.93 9.48 -30.67
C ARG A 318 -15.00 9.95 -29.68
N ARG A 319 -14.71 9.89 -28.37
CA ARG A 319 -15.60 10.35 -27.29
C ARG A 319 -15.64 11.87 -27.10
N GLY A 320 -14.76 12.62 -27.75
CA GLY A 320 -14.75 14.08 -27.66
C GLY A 320 -13.60 14.69 -26.86
N VAL A 321 -12.87 13.90 -26.07
CA VAL A 321 -11.75 14.37 -25.22
C VAL A 321 -10.72 15.15 -26.05
N ARG A 322 -10.36 16.38 -25.65
CA ARG A 322 -9.43 17.25 -26.41
C ARG A 322 -8.06 17.44 -25.76
N ALA A 323 -7.90 17.07 -24.49
CA ALA A 323 -6.65 17.17 -23.76
C ALA A 323 -6.10 15.80 -23.39
N VAL A 324 -4.77 15.66 -23.44
CA VAL A 324 -4.06 14.44 -23.01
C VAL A 324 -2.99 14.79 -22.00
N ARG A 325 -2.96 14.03 -20.91
CA ARG A 325 -1.89 14.02 -19.91
C ARG A 325 -1.03 12.79 -20.16
N ILE A 326 0.20 13.02 -20.60
CA ILE A 326 1.23 11.99 -20.76
C ILE A 326 1.88 11.80 -19.39
N ASN A 327 1.66 10.64 -18.77
CA ASN A 327 2.01 10.36 -17.38
C ASN A 327 2.62 8.96 -17.24
N GLY A 328 3.06 8.58 -16.05
CA GLY A 328 3.67 7.29 -15.74
C GLY A 328 4.96 7.47 -14.95
N TYR A 329 5.91 6.54 -15.09
CA TYR A 329 7.18 6.59 -14.34
C TYR A 329 8.16 7.59 -14.97
N ASP A 330 8.54 7.32 -16.22
CA ASP A 330 9.16 8.28 -17.13
C ASP A 330 8.63 8.00 -18.54
N PRO A 331 7.49 8.60 -18.94
CA PRO A 331 6.90 8.34 -20.25
C PRO A 331 7.86 8.70 -21.40
N LEU A 332 8.75 9.67 -21.19
CA LEU A 332 9.75 10.06 -22.18
C LEU A 332 10.82 8.99 -22.38
N ALA A 333 10.98 8.02 -21.47
CA ALA A 333 11.89 6.89 -21.62
C ALA A 333 11.35 5.78 -22.54
N HIS A 334 10.06 5.76 -22.85
CA HIS A 334 9.47 4.74 -23.72
C HIS A 334 10.10 4.77 -25.11
N SER A 335 10.50 3.59 -25.62
CA SER A 335 11.26 3.42 -26.87
C SER A 335 10.54 4.02 -28.09
N ARG A 336 9.20 3.99 -28.07
CA ARG A 336 8.31 4.51 -29.11
C ARG A 336 7.56 5.79 -28.71
N ILE A 337 8.06 6.56 -27.73
CA ILE A 337 7.35 7.74 -27.24
C ILE A 337 7.00 8.74 -28.35
N LEU A 338 7.92 9.00 -29.28
CA LEU A 338 7.67 9.95 -30.38
C LEU A 338 6.47 9.54 -31.25
N ASP A 339 6.23 8.23 -31.42
CA ASP A 339 5.10 7.74 -32.19
C ASP A 339 3.78 7.93 -31.44
N VAL A 340 3.78 7.78 -30.11
CA VAL A 340 2.63 8.08 -29.24
C VAL A 340 2.28 9.56 -29.29
N LEU A 341 3.27 10.44 -29.18
CA LEU A 341 3.06 11.89 -29.23
C LEU A 341 2.54 12.33 -30.60
N ARG A 342 3.16 11.88 -31.69
CA ARG A 342 2.67 12.13 -33.06
C ARG A 342 1.26 11.62 -33.24
N ARG A 343 0.94 10.42 -32.76
CA ARG A 343 -0.42 9.86 -32.86
C ARG A 343 -1.44 10.74 -32.12
N ALA A 344 -1.11 11.24 -30.94
CA ALA A 344 -1.99 12.13 -30.20
C ALA A 344 -2.25 13.43 -30.98
N ARG A 345 -1.18 14.06 -31.50
CA ARG A 345 -1.28 15.26 -32.35
C ARG A 345 -2.12 15.00 -33.61
N ASP A 346 -1.84 13.91 -34.33
CA ASP A 346 -2.51 13.57 -35.60
C ASP A 346 -4.00 13.22 -35.40
N LEU A 347 -4.39 12.72 -34.22
CA LEU A 347 -5.80 12.53 -33.85
C LEU A 347 -6.51 13.83 -33.42
N GLY A 348 -5.77 14.95 -33.35
CA GLY A 348 -6.31 16.27 -33.03
C GLY A 348 -6.54 16.52 -31.55
N TYR A 349 -5.73 15.93 -30.65
CA TYR A 349 -5.60 16.48 -29.29
C TYR A 349 -5.05 17.91 -29.39
N ARG A 350 -5.66 18.85 -28.65
CA ARG A 350 -5.29 20.27 -28.68
C ARG A 350 -4.26 20.63 -27.63
N THR A 351 -4.41 20.04 -26.44
CA THR A 351 -3.57 20.32 -25.28
C THR A 351 -2.87 19.05 -24.81
N ALA A 352 -1.56 19.16 -24.52
CA ALA A 352 -0.77 18.09 -23.93
C ALA A 352 -0.08 18.53 -22.63
N HIS A 353 -0.23 17.72 -21.59
CA HIS A 353 0.51 17.89 -20.33
C HIS A 353 1.50 16.74 -20.18
N VAL A 354 2.80 17.05 -20.16
CA VAL A 354 3.87 16.04 -20.08
C VAL A 354 4.40 15.99 -18.65
N PHE A 355 4.13 14.90 -17.95
CA PHE A 355 4.66 14.60 -16.61
C PHE A 355 5.79 13.57 -16.76
N SER A 356 7.03 14.00 -16.56
CA SER A 356 8.23 13.16 -16.65
C SER A 356 9.35 13.79 -15.81
N PRO A 357 10.33 13.01 -15.32
CA PRO A 357 11.60 13.56 -14.85
C PRO A 357 12.27 14.56 -15.82
N CYS A 358 11.92 14.51 -17.10
CA CYS A 358 12.39 15.36 -18.19
C CYS A 358 13.91 15.32 -18.42
N THR A 359 14.64 14.45 -17.73
CA THR A 359 16.11 14.36 -17.83
C THR A 359 16.59 14.01 -19.24
N ARG A 360 15.76 13.34 -20.06
CA ARG A 360 16.04 13.09 -21.48
C ARG A 360 16.03 14.36 -22.33
N LEU A 361 15.25 15.37 -21.96
CA LEU A 361 15.21 16.66 -22.66
C LEU A 361 16.48 17.51 -22.44
N ALA A 362 17.42 17.02 -21.62
CA ALA A 362 18.77 17.57 -21.54
C ALA A 362 19.55 17.39 -22.85
N ASP A 363 19.17 16.42 -23.69
CA ASP A 363 19.63 16.32 -25.06
C ASP A 363 18.80 17.28 -25.95
N PRO A 364 19.42 18.32 -26.54
CA PRO A 364 18.69 19.29 -27.35
C PRO A 364 18.02 18.66 -28.57
N ALA A 365 18.64 17.65 -29.21
CA ALA A 365 18.07 17.01 -30.40
C ALA A 365 16.79 16.25 -30.05
N PHE A 366 16.80 15.49 -28.96
CA PHE A 366 15.60 14.80 -28.49
C PHE A 366 14.52 15.79 -28.01
N CYS A 367 14.90 16.92 -27.41
CA CYS A 367 13.96 17.99 -27.05
C CYS A 367 13.24 18.54 -28.29
N ASP A 368 13.97 18.80 -29.36
CA ASP A 368 13.42 19.24 -30.65
C ASP A 368 12.45 18.21 -31.25
N GLU A 369 12.81 16.92 -31.21
CA GLU A 369 11.93 15.84 -31.69
C GLU A 369 10.63 15.72 -30.88
N VAL A 370 10.70 15.85 -29.56
CA VAL A 370 9.53 15.79 -28.66
C VAL A 370 8.59 16.97 -28.93
N LEU A 371 9.12 18.20 -29.03
CA LEU A 371 8.31 19.38 -29.31
C LEU A 371 7.65 19.31 -30.68
N ALA A 372 8.37 18.83 -31.71
CA ALA A 372 7.80 18.64 -33.04
C ALA A 372 6.68 17.57 -33.07
N ALA A 373 6.71 16.60 -32.15
CA ALA A 373 5.72 15.53 -32.07
C ALA A 373 4.46 15.90 -31.27
N LEU A 374 4.53 16.91 -30.40
CA LEU A 374 3.44 17.31 -29.51
C LEU A 374 2.42 18.25 -30.19
N PRO A 375 1.20 18.38 -29.63
CA PRO A 375 0.28 19.47 -29.94
C PRO A 375 0.87 20.86 -29.63
N GLU A 376 0.32 21.90 -30.24
CA GLU A 376 0.79 23.29 -30.08
C GLU A 376 0.68 23.78 -28.63
N ASP A 377 -0.45 23.54 -27.95
CA ASP A 377 -0.62 23.90 -26.54
C ASP A 377 -0.07 22.80 -25.64
N THR A 378 1.20 22.95 -25.27
CA THR A 378 1.92 21.96 -24.45
C THR A 378 2.43 22.57 -23.14
N ARG A 379 2.33 21.79 -22.07
CA ARG A 379 2.91 22.10 -20.76
C ARG A 379 3.78 20.96 -20.26
N PHE A 380 5.01 21.29 -19.88
CA PHE A 380 5.97 20.36 -19.27
C PHE A 380 5.95 20.54 -17.75
N HIS A 381 5.70 19.44 -17.05
CA HIS A 381 5.70 19.36 -15.61
C HIS A 381 7.03 18.74 -15.16
N VAL A 382 7.99 19.60 -14.85
CA VAL A 382 9.40 19.28 -14.63
C VAL A 382 9.70 19.17 -13.13
N PRO A 383 10.07 17.99 -12.61
CA PRO A 383 10.35 17.83 -11.19
C PRO A 383 11.68 18.47 -10.76
N LEU A 384 11.63 19.42 -9.82
CA LEU A 384 12.83 20.02 -9.21
C LEU A 384 12.64 20.12 -7.69
N TYR A 385 13.41 19.31 -6.95
CA TYR A 385 13.26 19.19 -5.49
C TYR A 385 14.22 20.05 -4.66
N SER A 386 15.25 20.62 -5.29
CA SER A 386 16.23 21.52 -4.66
C SER A 386 17.05 22.21 -5.74
N THR A 387 17.59 23.39 -5.44
CA THR A 387 18.62 24.07 -6.23
C THR A 387 20.05 23.59 -5.90
N SER A 388 20.20 22.79 -4.84
CA SER A 388 21.44 22.10 -4.50
C SER A 388 21.53 20.78 -5.27
N PRO A 389 22.60 20.56 -6.05
CA PRO A 389 22.78 19.31 -6.78
C PRO A 389 22.73 18.07 -5.87
N ALA A 390 23.43 18.14 -4.74
CA ALA A 390 23.54 17.01 -3.81
C ALA A 390 22.20 16.69 -3.13
N ALA A 391 21.39 17.69 -2.79
CA ALA A 391 20.09 17.47 -2.17
C ALA A 391 19.08 16.91 -3.17
N HIS A 392 19.00 17.50 -4.38
CA HIS A 392 18.12 17.00 -5.44
C HIS A 392 18.46 15.55 -5.80
N ASP A 393 19.73 15.26 -6.09
CA ASP A 393 20.17 13.91 -6.50
C ASP A 393 19.90 12.85 -5.43
N ARG A 394 20.02 13.23 -4.15
CA ARG A 394 19.67 12.36 -3.01
C ARG A 394 18.17 12.07 -2.99
N ILE A 395 17.33 13.10 -3.11
CA ILE A 395 15.86 12.94 -3.09
C ILE A 395 15.39 12.04 -4.24
N VAL A 396 15.96 12.17 -5.43
CA VAL A 396 15.59 11.36 -6.60
C VAL A 396 16.36 10.04 -6.72
N GLY A 397 17.33 9.80 -5.83
CA GLY A 397 18.16 8.59 -5.83
C GLY A 397 18.98 8.40 -7.12
N ARG A 398 19.45 9.48 -7.74
CA ARG A 398 20.25 9.44 -8.99
C ARG A 398 21.26 10.57 -9.06
N GLU A 399 22.54 10.21 -9.12
CA GLU A 399 23.62 11.17 -9.34
C GLU A 399 23.56 11.86 -10.72
N GLY A 400 23.80 13.17 -10.70
CA GLY A 400 23.75 14.05 -11.86
C GLY A 400 22.34 14.28 -12.40
N ALA A 401 21.28 13.96 -11.65
CA ALA A 401 19.91 14.21 -12.07
C ALA A 401 19.61 15.71 -12.10
N HIS A 402 20.07 16.45 -11.09
CA HIS A 402 19.96 17.91 -10.99
C HIS A 402 20.54 18.60 -12.23
N ALA A 403 21.78 18.25 -12.60
CA ALA A 403 22.44 18.83 -13.76
C ALA A 403 21.69 18.51 -15.07
N ARG A 404 21.07 17.33 -15.19
CA ARG A 404 20.26 16.98 -16.36
C ARG A 404 18.96 17.76 -16.40
N VAL A 405 18.23 17.86 -15.28
CA VAL A 405 16.94 18.57 -15.26
C VAL A 405 17.12 20.07 -15.46
N LEU A 406 18.19 20.70 -14.95
CA LEU A 406 18.48 22.10 -15.26
C LEU A 406 18.77 22.31 -16.74
N ARG A 407 19.57 21.43 -17.38
CA ARG A 407 19.78 21.49 -18.83
C ARG A 407 18.49 21.28 -19.62
N ALA A 408 17.60 20.40 -19.15
CA ALA A 408 16.28 20.21 -19.75
C ALA A 408 15.43 21.48 -19.67
N ILE A 409 15.41 22.15 -18.51
CA ILE A 409 14.72 23.44 -18.33
C ILE A 409 15.31 24.50 -19.28
N ASP A 410 16.63 24.62 -19.37
CA ASP A 410 17.27 25.58 -20.26
C ASP A 410 16.95 25.30 -21.75
N ASN A 411 16.97 24.02 -22.15
CA ASN A 411 16.59 23.61 -23.50
C ASN A 411 15.13 23.93 -23.82
N LEU A 412 14.22 23.73 -22.85
CA LEU A 412 12.80 24.06 -23.00
C LEU A 412 12.61 25.57 -23.09
N LEU A 413 13.21 26.37 -22.21
CA LEU A 413 13.07 27.83 -22.22
C LEU A 413 13.65 28.49 -23.48
N ALA A 414 14.59 27.83 -24.16
CA ALA A 414 15.08 28.27 -25.46
C ALA A 414 14.08 28.05 -26.61
N ARG A 415 13.03 27.23 -26.41
CA ARG A 415 12.13 26.73 -27.47
C ARG A 415 10.65 26.99 -27.23
N VAL A 416 10.24 27.09 -25.96
CA VAL A 416 8.85 27.32 -25.56
C VAL A 416 8.75 28.48 -24.57
N PRO A 417 7.59 29.16 -24.47
CA PRO A 417 7.38 30.20 -23.47
C PRO A 417 7.58 29.68 -22.05
N ALA A 418 8.07 30.53 -21.15
CA ALA A 418 8.28 30.18 -19.73
C ALA A 418 7.01 29.63 -19.05
N GLY A 419 5.84 30.14 -19.44
CA GLY A 419 4.54 29.66 -18.95
C GLY A 419 4.19 28.21 -19.33
N SER A 420 4.88 27.61 -20.30
CA SER A 420 4.75 26.20 -20.67
C SER A 420 5.61 25.28 -19.80
N VAL A 421 6.48 25.80 -18.93
CA VAL A 421 7.36 25.02 -18.06
C VAL A 421 6.93 25.20 -16.61
N TRP A 422 6.44 24.13 -16.01
CA TRP A 422 5.90 24.10 -14.65
C TRP A 422 6.82 23.27 -13.78
N ILE A 423 7.32 23.86 -12.70
CA ILE A 423 8.14 23.15 -11.72
C ILE A 423 7.21 22.39 -10.78
N LEU A 424 7.35 21.06 -10.76
CA LEU A 424 6.71 20.20 -9.76
C LEU A 424 7.69 19.94 -8.62
N CYS A 425 7.19 19.99 -7.38
CA CYS A 425 7.96 19.60 -6.22
C CYS A 425 7.08 18.89 -5.19
N VAL A 426 7.53 17.71 -4.78
CA VAL A 426 6.92 16.98 -3.68
C VAL A 426 7.63 17.41 -2.40
N ALA A 427 6.90 17.99 -1.46
CA ALA A 427 7.40 18.42 -0.17
C ALA A 427 7.66 17.21 0.73
N THR A 428 8.81 16.57 0.57
CA THR A 428 9.24 15.47 1.45
C THR A 428 9.84 16.01 2.75
N ARG A 429 9.97 15.14 3.75
CA ARG A 429 10.66 15.43 5.01
C ARG A 429 12.07 15.96 4.80
N GLU A 430 12.81 15.36 3.86
CA GLU A 430 14.17 15.79 3.53
C GLU A 430 14.20 17.05 2.65
N GLY A 431 13.16 17.28 1.85
CA GLY A 431 13.08 18.38 0.89
C GLY A 431 12.33 19.63 1.38
N ALA A 432 11.67 19.59 2.54
CA ALA A 432 10.84 20.70 3.02
C ALA A 432 11.61 22.03 3.14
N LEU A 433 12.88 21.97 3.56
CA LEU A 433 13.76 23.15 3.68
C LEU A 433 14.25 23.68 2.32
N GLU A 434 14.13 22.90 1.25
CA GLU A 434 14.59 23.25 -0.09
C GLU A 434 13.53 24.04 -0.88
N LEU A 435 12.26 24.01 -0.42
CA LEU A 435 11.11 24.57 -1.13
C LEU A 435 11.26 26.07 -1.47
N GLU A 436 11.81 26.87 -0.55
CA GLU A 436 12.01 28.29 -0.79
C GLU A 436 13.04 28.55 -1.90
N GLY A 437 14.13 27.79 -1.92
CA GLY A 437 15.15 27.90 -2.96
C GLY A 437 14.58 27.61 -4.34
N VAL A 438 13.75 26.56 -4.44
CA VAL A 438 13.04 26.21 -5.67
C VAL A 438 12.01 27.28 -6.05
N ALA A 439 11.26 27.83 -5.09
CA ALA A 439 10.30 28.89 -5.34
C ALA A 439 10.96 30.15 -5.91
N ARG A 440 12.11 30.57 -5.37
CA ARG A 440 12.90 31.69 -5.90
C ARG A 440 13.40 31.39 -7.31
N PHE A 441 13.99 30.22 -7.52
CA PHE A 441 14.46 29.79 -8.83
C PHE A 441 13.35 29.85 -9.90
N ALA A 442 12.15 29.36 -9.57
CA ALA A 442 11.01 29.42 -10.48
C ALA A 442 10.58 30.87 -10.76
N ALA A 443 10.44 31.69 -9.72
CA ALA A 443 10.04 33.10 -9.85
C ALA A 443 11.03 33.92 -10.67
N GLU A 444 12.34 33.79 -10.42
CA GLU A 444 13.42 34.48 -11.15
C GLU A 444 13.43 34.16 -12.65
N ARG A 445 12.94 32.97 -13.02
CA ARG A 445 12.87 32.49 -14.41
C ARG A 445 11.47 32.62 -15.03
N GLY A 446 10.51 33.21 -14.32
CA GLY A 446 9.12 33.35 -14.79
C GLY A 446 8.38 32.01 -14.96
N LEU A 447 8.81 30.98 -14.23
CA LEU A 447 8.22 29.63 -14.26
C LEU A 447 7.10 29.54 -13.22
N SER A 448 6.11 28.70 -13.50
CA SER A 448 5.11 28.35 -12.48
C SER A 448 5.66 27.29 -11.53
N PHE A 449 5.29 27.36 -10.25
CA PHE A 449 5.74 26.44 -9.21
C PHE A 449 4.54 25.80 -8.51
N PHE A 450 4.48 24.47 -8.52
CA PHE A 450 3.39 23.68 -7.94
C PHE A 450 3.96 22.70 -6.91
N PRO A 451 4.29 23.18 -5.70
CA PRO A 451 4.67 22.29 -4.61
C PRO A 451 3.43 21.65 -3.99
N HIS A 452 3.51 20.37 -3.65
CA HIS A 452 2.45 19.67 -2.94
C HIS A 452 3.02 18.68 -1.91
N MET A 453 2.23 18.38 -0.89
CA MET A 453 2.51 17.28 0.04
C MET A 453 2.52 15.94 -0.72
N PRO A 454 3.36 14.98 -0.33
CA PRO A 454 3.29 13.63 -0.88
C PRO A 454 1.94 13.00 -0.57
N TYR A 455 1.60 11.97 -1.33
CA TYR A 455 0.45 11.10 -1.08
C TYR A 455 0.89 9.65 -1.32
N PRO A 456 0.29 8.67 -0.62
CA PRO A 456 0.62 7.26 -0.83
C PRO A 456 0.27 6.87 -2.26
N SER A 457 1.06 5.98 -2.86
CA SER A 457 0.69 5.30 -4.12
C SER A 457 -0.14 4.04 -3.85
N PHE A 458 -0.09 3.54 -2.61
CA PHE A 458 -0.95 2.50 -2.06
C PHE A 458 -1.03 2.65 -0.53
N GLU A 459 -2.17 2.32 0.10
CA GLU A 459 -2.34 2.47 1.56
C GLU A 459 -1.66 1.32 2.33
N SER A 460 -0.36 1.11 2.08
CA SER A 460 0.49 0.24 2.89
C SER A 460 1.61 1.03 3.54
N ARG A 461 1.98 0.66 4.78
CA ARG A 461 3.20 1.11 5.46
C ARG A 461 4.49 0.79 4.72
N ALA A 462 4.45 -0.14 3.77
CA ALA A 462 5.56 -0.38 2.85
C ALA A 462 5.76 0.75 1.83
N ASP A 463 4.76 1.61 1.61
CA ASP A 463 4.85 2.77 0.73
C ASP A 463 5.84 3.80 1.29
N ARG A 464 6.69 4.33 0.40
CA ARG A 464 7.69 5.36 0.68
C ARG A 464 7.07 6.66 1.20
N TYR A 465 5.76 6.88 1.04
CA TYR A 465 5.02 7.92 1.72
C TYR A 465 5.28 7.90 3.23
N PHE A 466 5.26 6.74 3.89
CA PHE A 466 5.37 6.66 5.35
C PHE A 466 6.77 7.04 5.87
N SER A 467 7.80 6.85 5.07
CA SER A 467 9.17 7.28 5.40
C SER A 467 9.44 8.73 5.00
N SER A 468 8.79 9.23 3.93
CA SER A 468 9.10 10.52 3.33
C SER A 468 8.14 11.66 3.69
N ALA A 469 6.92 11.39 4.17
CA ALA A 469 5.94 12.42 4.47
C ALA A 469 6.37 13.29 5.67
N PRO A 470 6.47 14.63 5.51
CA PRO A 470 6.69 15.55 6.62
C PRO A 470 5.41 15.76 7.43
N ARG A 471 5.53 16.41 8.60
CA ARG A 471 4.36 17.01 9.25
C ARG A 471 3.95 18.26 8.48
N MET A 472 2.64 18.56 8.44
CA MET A 472 2.14 19.83 7.87
C MET A 472 2.71 21.01 8.64
N THR A 473 2.96 20.87 9.95
CA THR A 473 3.68 21.84 10.78
C THR A 473 5.04 22.22 10.17
N ASP A 474 5.86 21.25 9.78
CA ASP A 474 7.23 21.49 9.31
C ASP A 474 7.20 22.25 7.98
N VAL A 475 6.27 21.88 7.10
CA VAL A 475 6.07 22.54 5.81
C VAL A 475 5.49 23.94 6.00
N ALA A 476 4.54 24.13 6.91
CA ALA A 476 3.96 25.42 7.24
C ALA A 476 5.00 26.39 7.86
N GLU A 477 5.98 25.88 8.60
CA GLU A 477 7.12 26.68 9.08
C GLU A 477 8.00 27.17 7.91
N ALA A 478 8.30 26.30 6.95
CA ALA A 478 9.01 26.69 5.73
C ALA A 478 8.22 27.74 4.91
N MET A 479 6.89 27.56 4.79
CA MET A 479 6.00 28.53 4.14
C MET A 479 6.02 29.90 4.84
N ALA A 480 5.87 29.92 6.17
CA ALA A 480 5.88 31.17 6.94
C ALA A 480 7.24 31.88 6.83
N GLY A 481 8.34 31.13 6.93
CA GLY A 481 9.69 31.68 6.77
C GLY A 481 9.93 32.29 5.38
N ALA A 482 9.51 31.59 4.32
CA ALA A 482 9.60 32.09 2.95
C ALA A 482 8.81 33.40 2.78
N LEU A 483 7.57 33.44 3.29
CA LEU A 483 6.70 34.60 3.18
C LEU A 483 7.23 35.80 3.97
N ALA A 484 7.82 35.57 5.16
CA ALA A 484 8.52 36.61 5.93
C ALA A 484 9.70 37.23 5.17
N ARG A 485 10.31 36.48 4.25
CA ARG A 485 11.37 36.94 3.34
C ARG A 485 10.84 37.45 2.00
N GLY A 486 9.53 37.63 1.85
CA GLY A 486 8.90 38.11 0.62
C GLY A 486 8.78 37.08 -0.50
N VAL A 487 9.02 35.80 -0.22
CA VAL A 487 8.88 34.71 -1.20
C VAL A 487 7.49 34.09 -1.06
N ARG A 488 6.68 34.15 -2.13
CA ARG A 488 5.39 33.46 -2.15
C ARG A 488 5.63 31.95 -2.28
N LEU A 489 5.15 31.19 -1.30
CA LEU A 489 5.22 29.73 -1.26
C LEU A 489 3.90 29.18 -0.74
N ASN A 490 3.14 28.50 -1.59
CA ASN A 490 1.91 27.83 -1.20
C ASN A 490 2.01 26.34 -1.56
N VAL A 491 1.97 25.48 -0.56
CA VAL A 491 2.13 24.02 -0.73
C VAL A 491 0.77 23.36 -0.64
N GLN A 492 0.32 22.73 -1.73
CA GLN A 492 -0.95 22.01 -1.75
C GLN A 492 -0.94 20.84 -0.77
N GLY A 493 -2.04 20.61 -0.05
CA GLY A 493 -2.17 19.54 0.94
C GLY A 493 -1.75 19.92 2.36
N VAL A 494 -1.17 21.10 2.58
CA VAL A 494 -0.99 21.66 3.93
C VAL A 494 -2.29 22.37 4.33
N VAL A 495 -2.93 21.93 5.40
CA VAL A 495 -4.24 22.47 5.77
C VAL A 495 -4.14 23.92 6.29
N PRO A 496 -5.09 24.80 5.89
CA PRO A 496 -5.11 26.22 6.25
C PRO A 496 -4.90 26.55 7.73
N CYS A 497 -5.49 25.75 8.63
CA CYS A 497 -5.41 26.03 10.07
C CYS A 497 -4.02 25.80 10.66
N VAL A 498 -3.21 24.92 10.06
CA VAL A 498 -1.81 24.69 10.46
C VAL A 498 -0.96 25.87 9.98
N VAL A 499 -1.15 26.30 8.73
CA VAL A 499 -0.45 27.47 8.16
C VAL A 499 -0.73 28.74 8.96
N PHE A 500 -2.01 29.02 9.24
CA PHE A 500 -2.44 30.19 10.02
C PHE A 500 -1.72 30.28 11.37
N ARG A 501 -1.61 29.16 12.09
CA ARG A 501 -0.96 29.13 13.41
C ARG A 501 0.54 29.40 13.30
N ARG A 502 1.23 28.81 12.32
CA ARG A 502 2.67 29.06 12.11
C ARG A 502 2.95 30.49 11.69
N MET A 503 2.10 31.08 10.87
CA MET A 503 2.22 32.49 10.50
C MET A 503 2.04 33.40 11.71
N ARG A 504 1.01 33.16 12.52
CA ARG A 504 0.79 33.92 13.76
C ARG A 504 1.97 33.81 14.72
N ASP A 505 2.49 32.60 14.94
CA ASP A 505 3.62 32.37 15.84
C ASP A 505 4.91 33.01 15.31
N GLY A 506 5.06 33.14 13.98
CA GLY A 506 6.17 33.83 13.31
C GLY A 506 5.94 35.32 13.02
N ALA A 507 4.87 35.94 13.54
CA ALA A 507 4.49 37.33 13.28
C ALA A 507 4.34 37.70 11.78
N VAL A 508 3.94 36.73 10.95
CA VAL A 508 3.64 36.92 9.52
C VAL A 508 2.15 37.26 9.35
N PRO A 509 1.79 38.39 8.71
CA PRO A 509 0.38 38.76 8.52
C PRO A 509 -0.39 37.71 7.69
N PRO A 510 -1.50 37.12 8.20
CA PRO A 510 -2.27 36.10 7.49
C PRO A 510 -2.83 36.55 6.14
N ARG A 511 -3.14 37.84 5.99
CA ARG A 511 -3.60 38.45 4.74
C ARG A 511 -2.62 38.28 3.57
N ALA A 512 -1.33 38.03 3.86
CA ALA A 512 -0.33 37.79 2.82
C ALA A 512 -0.45 36.40 2.17
N TRP A 513 -1.26 35.51 2.76
CA TRP A 513 -1.43 34.11 2.33
C TRP A 513 -2.88 33.71 2.02
N LEU A 514 -3.86 34.33 2.68
CA LEU A 514 -5.28 34.00 2.50
C LEU A 514 -5.84 34.46 1.13
N ASP A 515 -5.52 33.71 0.08
CA ASP A 515 -6.30 33.68 -1.15
C ASP A 515 -7.35 32.57 -1.01
N ALA A 516 -8.59 32.94 -0.67
CA ALA A 516 -9.70 31.99 -0.58
C ALA A 516 -10.08 31.55 -2.01
N PRO A 517 -9.89 30.27 -2.38
CA PRO A 517 -10.27 29.80 -3.70
C PRO A 517 -11.80 29.82 -3.86
N ALA A 518 -12.28 29.95 -5.10
CA ALA A 518 -13.71 29.91 -5.41
C ALA A 518 -14.35 28.55 -5.07
N GLU A 519 -13.54 27.49 -5.13
CA GLU A 519 -13.92 26.12 -4.82
C GLU A 519 -12.93 25.52 -3.83
N ARG A 520 -13.37 24.51 -3.08
CA ARG A 520 -12.50 23.81 -2.13
C ARG A 520 -11.38 23.10 -2.88
N PRO A 521 -10.11 23.25 -2.46
CA PRO A 521 -9.01 22.57 -3.11
C PRO A 521 -9.05 21.06 -2.80
N PRO A 522 -8.77 20.18 -3.78
CA PRO A 522 -8.64 18.75 -3.52
C PRO A 522 -7.34 18.44 -2.76
N LEU A 523 -7.32 17.32 -2.04
CA LEU A 523 -6.09 16.76 -1.49
C LEU A 523 -5.20 16.20 -2.60
N PRO A 524 -3.87 16.35 -2.51
CA PRO A 524 -2.96 15.68 -3.44
C PRO A 524 -3.23 14.16 -3.50
N GLY A 525 -3.28 13.61 -4.70
CA GLY A 525 -3.57 12.19 -4.96
C GLY A 525 -5.06 11.85 -4.99
N THR A 526 -5.96 12.81 -4.73
CA THR A 526 -7.41 12.62 -4.83
C THR A 526 -8.01 13.18 -6.12
N GLU A 527 -7.22 13.93 -6.91
CA GLU A 527 -7.63 14.45 -8.21
C GLU A 527 -8.11 13.36 -9.17
N TYR A 528 -7.61 12.13 -9.02
CA TYR A 528 -8.04 10.98 -9.81
C TYR A 528 -9.43 10.44 -9.44
N ARG A 529 -10.13 11.01 -8.44
CA ARG A 529 -11.55 10.74 -8.15
C ARG A 529 -12.47 11.50 -9.10
N ASP A 530 -12.00 12.61 -9.66
CA ASP A 530 -12.80 13.50 -10.49
C ASP A 530 -13.13 12.83 -11.83
N ALA A 531 -14.40 12.85 -12.22
CA ALA A 531 -14.90 12.25 -13.47
C ALA A 531 -14.24 12.82 -14.74
N ARG A 532 -13.64 14.01 -14.66
CA ARG A 532 -12.88 14.63 -15.76
C ARG A 532 -11.60 13.87 -16.10
N PHE A 533 -11.01 13.14 -15.15
CA PHE A 533 -9.81 12.34 -15.41
C PHE A 533 -10.19 10.90 -15.76
N ARG A 534 -9.90 10.48 -17.00
CA ARG A 534 -10.13 9.10 -17.45
C ARG A 534 -8.84 8.40 -17.83
N HIS A 535 -8.74 7.11 -17.47
CA HIS A 535 -7.54 6.29 -17.66
C HIS A 535 -7.60 5.41 -18.91
N ARG A 536 -8.73 4.72 -19.15
CA ARG A 536 -8.90 3.83 -20.31
C ARG A 536 -10.27 3.97 -20.96
N ALA A 537 -10.33 3.53 -22.21
CA ALA A 537 -11.58 3.41 -22.93
C ALA A 537 -12.40 2.18 -22.46
N GLY A 538 -13.53 2.43 -21.80
CA GLY A 538 -14.50 1.40 -21.41
C GLY A 538 -14.52 1.04 -19.92
N GLU A 539 -13.61 1.58 -19.11
CA GLU A 539 -13.72 1.52 -17.66
C GLU A 539 -14.77 2.55 -17.22
N ALA A 540 -15.95 2.07 -16.78
CA ALA A 540 -17.00 2.91 -16.19
C ALA A 540 -16.65 3.35 -14.75
N GLU A 541 -15.64 2.73 -14.15
CA GLU A 541 -15.12 3.01 -12.82
C GLU A 541 -13.63 3.39 -12.91
N HIS A 542 -13.23 4.43 -12.19
CA HIS A 542 -11.89 5.01 -12.20
C HIS A 542 -10.81 3.99 -11.82
N ALA A 543 -10.11 3.42 -12.81
CA ALA A 543 -9.05 2.45 -12.55
C ALA A 543 -7.69 3.08 -12.17
N ALA A 544 -7.69 4.33 -11.68
CA ALA A 544 -6.53 4.91 -11.05
C ALA A 544 -6.62 4.82 -9.54
N PHE A 545 -5.48 4.50 -8.95
CA PHE A 545 -5.27 4.68 -7.53
C PHE A 545 -5.57 6.13 -7.14
N HIS A 546 -6.45 6.31 -6.17
CA HIS A 546 -6.63 7.57 -5.48
C HIS A 546 -6.33 7.36 -4.00
N ALA A 547 -5.65 8.34 -3.40
CA ALA A 547 -5.33 8.27 -1.98
C ALA A 547 -6.63 8.26 -1.15
N SER A 548 -6.65 7.50 -0.06
CA SER A 548 -7.77 7.46 0.88
C SER A 548 -7.71 8.67 1.79
N ALA A 549 -8.88 9.26 2.06
CA ALA A 549 -9.00 10.42 2.94
C ALA A 549 -10.07 10.17 4.01
N ILE A 550 -9.98 10.92 5.10
CA ILE A 550 -10.95 10.95 6.18
C ILE A 550 -11.41 12.39 6.42
N PRO A 551 -12.68 12.63 6.79
CA PRO A 551 -13.17 13.96 7.12
C PRO A 551 -12.40 14.59 8.28
N CYS A 552 -12.21 15.91 8.22
CA CYS A 552 -11.62 16.67 9.31
C CYS A 552 -12.60 16.76 10.50
N PRO A 553 -12.22 16.35 11.73
CA PRO A 553 -13.10 16.39 12.89
C PRO A 553 -13.41 17.81 13.40
N HIS A 554 -12.82 18.82 12.77
CA HIS A 554 -12.92 20.23 13.16
C HIS A 554 -13.64 21.11 12.13
N GLU A 555 -14.04 20.56 10.99
CA GLU A 555 -14.58 21.33 9.86
C GLU A 555 -15.73 22.27 10.27
N ALA A 556 -16.75 21.72 10.96
CA ALA A 556 -17.94 22.47 11.38
C ALA A 556 -17.66 23.65 12.33
N ARG A 557 -16.46 23.74 12.92
CA ARG A 557 -16.08 24.81 13.88
C ARG A 557 -14.96 25.70 13.35
N CYS A 558 -14.46 25.47 12.14
CA CYS A 558 -13.32 26.18 11.60
C CYS A 558 -13.76 27.25 10.58
N VAL A 559 -13.44 28.52 10.83
CA VAL A 559 -13.76 29.61 9.90
C VAL A 559 -13.05 29.47 8.55
N LEU A 560 -11.95 28.71 8.51
CA LEU A 560 -11.18 28.43 7.29
C LEU A 560 -11.71 27.22 6.49
N ALA A 561 -12.85 26.63 6.86
CA ALA A 561 -13.37 25.42 6.23
C ALA A 561 -13.66 25.60 4.72
N SER A 562 -14.06 26.79 4.27
CA SER A 562 -14.31 27.07 2.85
C SER A 562 -13.04 27.06 1.99
N ALA A 563 -11.88 27.35 2.58
CA ALA A 563 -10.58 27.35 1.90
C ALA A 563 -9.76 26.07 2.18
N CYS A 564 -10.35 25.10 2.88
CA CYS A 564 -9.72 23.84 3.27
C CYS A 564 -10.31 22.70 2.44
N PRO A 565 -9.54 21.63 2.14
CA PRO A 565 -10.10 20.41 1.56
C PRO A 565 -11.25 19.80 2.40
N GLY A 566 -11.28 20.06 3.71
CA GLY A 566 -12.28 19.48 4.63
C GLY A 566 -11.96 18.02 5.02
N GLU A 567 -10.93 17.44 4.43
CA GLU A 567 -10.46 16.08 4.68
C GLU A 567 -8.94 16.05 4.83
N VAL A 568 -8.42 14.90 5.30
CA VAL A 568 -6.99 14.62 5.47
C VAL A 568 -6.71 13.22 4.95
N LEU A 569 -5.54 12.97 4.36
CA LEU A 569 -5.15 11.62 3.96
C LEU A 569 -5.18 10.67 5.16
N ARG A 570 -5.76 9.48 5.00
CA ARG A 570 -5.79 8.45 6.05
C ARG A 570 -4.38 8.10 6.50
N SER A 571 -3.50 7.84 5.54
CA SER A 571 -2.07 7.57 5.79
C SER A 571 -1.38 8.71 6.55
N TYR A 572 -1.79 9.97 6.36
CA TYR A 572 -1.29 11.10 7.16
C TYR A 572 -1.74 11.02 8.62
N ALA A 573 -3.04 10.80 8.85
CA ALA A 573 -3.61 10.67 10.18
C ALA A 573 -3.02 9.49 10.95
N GLU A 574 -2.75 8.37 10.27
CA GLU A 574 -2.07 7.20 10.84
C GLU A 574 -0.63 7.50 11.23
N LEU A 575 0.11 8.22 10.39
CA LEU A 575 1.53 8.49 10.61
C LEU A 575 1.77 9.57 11.68
N HIS A 576 1.01 10.66 11.65
CA HIS A 576 1.29 11.86 12.46
C HIS A 576 0.22 12.18 13.50
N GLY A 577 -0.94 11.52 13.43
CA GLY A 577 -2.14 11.93 14.16
C GLY A 577 -2.76 13.21 13.60
N LEU A 578 -3.81 13.69 14.27
CA LEU A 578 -4.55 14.92 13.88
C LEU A 578 -4.36 16.08 14.87
N SER A 579 -3.42 15.97 15.82
CA SER A 579 -3.30 16.93 16.95
C SER A 579 -2.85 18.33 16.56
N GLU A 580 -2.19 18.49 15.41
CA GLU A 580 -1.83 19.79 14.84
C GLU A 580 -2.99 20.47 14.10
N LEU A 581 -4.03 19.72 13.72
CA LEU A 581 -5.24 20.29 13.16
C LEU A 581 -6.07 20.87 14.30
N ARG A 582 -6.26 22.18 14.29
CA ARG A 582 -7.07 22.88 15.30
C ARG A 582 -7.95 23.90 14.60
N PRO A 583 -9.26 23.96 14.91
CA PRO A 583 -10.15 24.93 14.27
C PRO A 583 -9.64 26.35 14.54
N VAL A 584 -9.83 27.23 13.57
CA VAL A 584 -9.57 28.67 13.72
C VAL A 584 -10.91 29.36 13.91
N SER A 585 -11.04 30.15 14.98
CA SER A 585 -12.22 30.97 15.22
C SER A 585 -12.18 32.26 14.40
N LEU A 586 -13.35 32.86 14.14
CA LEU A 586 -13.43 34.17 13.50
C LEU A 586 -12.66 35.23 14.31
N ARG A 587 -12.72 35.15 15.65
CA ARG A 587 -11.97 36.05 16.54
C ARG A 587 -10.46 35.93 16.34
N GLU A 588 -9.92 34.70 16.35
CA GLU A 588 -8.48 34.48 16.07
C GLU A 588 -8.07 35.06 14.73
N LEU A 589 -8.89 34.88 13.68
CA LEU A 589 -8.59 35.38 12.34
C LEU A 589 -8.60 36.92 12.27
N VAL A 590 -9.58 37.57 12.91
CA VAL A 590 -9.68 39.04 12.97
C VAL A 590 -8.56 39.63 13.81
N ASP A 591 -8.23 39.04 14.96
CA ASP A 591 -7.16 39.52 15.84
C ASP A 591 -5.77 39.44 15.19
N ALA A 592 -5.62 38.63 14.14
CA ALA A 592 -4.36 38.45 13.41
C ALA A 592 -4.26 39.26 12.10
N SER A 593 -5.37 39.85 11.62
CA SER A 593 -5.46 40.62 10.36
C SER A 593 -5.11 42.08 10.57
#